data_AF-A0ABD0YN17-F1
#
_entry.id   AF-A0ABD0YN17-F1
#
_cell.length_a   1.000
_cell.length_b   1.000
_cell.length_c   1.000
_cell.angle_alpha   90.00
_cell.angle_beta   90.00
_cell.angle_gamma   90.00
#
_symmetry.space_group_name_H-M   'P 1'
#
loop_
_entity.id
_entity.type
_entity.pdbx_description
1 polymer ?
#
loop_
_entity_poly.entity_id
_entity_poly.type
_entity_poly.pdbx_seq_one_letter_code
_entity_poly.pdbx_strand_id
1 'polypeptide(L)'
;MSNEYSDIIRTIVREGHNQEREKRRGDMYNKSRIIGNDATFVDKIFDENDIKRLVKEMRRSSGCKEAVLSSLKNAFIQDRSNMITFLKIEGSLHAVVGKLMNTNPVIQLLAAECCCNLSLGDAKTCHQLAKSATAYLVASLQGMNYNLMVRTGVF
;
A
#
# COMPACT_ATOMS: atom_id res chain seq x y z
N MET A 1 27.21 1.37 -30.93
CA MET A 1 26.70 0.03 -31.32
C MET A 1 26.42 -0.86 -30.09
N SER A 2 27.42 -1.26 -29.28
CA SER A 2 27.17 -2.11 -28.07
C SER A 2 26.34 -1.43 -26.96
N ASN A 3 26.57 -0.13 -26.70
CA ASN A 3 25.86 0.58 -25.63
C ASN A 3 24.36 0.80 -25.93
N GLU A 4 24.04 1.07 -27.20
CA GLU A 4 22.68 1.34 -27.67
C GLU A 4 21.78 0.10 -27.58
N TYR A 5 22.30 -1.08 -27.93
CA TYR A 5 21.60 -2.36 -27.74
C TYR A 5 21.32 -2.62 -26.25
N SER A 6 22.27 -2.34 -25.37
CA SER A 6 22.10 -2.49 -23.92
C SER A 6 20.98 -1.59 -23.38
N ASP A 7 20.91 -0.35 -23.84
CA ASP A 7 19.86 0.61 -23.44
C ASP A 7 18.47 0.21 -23.95
N ILE A 8 18.38 -0.35 -25.15
CA ILE A 8 17.13 -0.89 -25.70
C ILE A 8 16.62 -2.04 -24.82
N ILE A 9 17.48 -3.00 -24.48
CA ILE A 9 17.11 -4.15 -23.64
C ILE A 9 16.64 -3.69 -22.24
N ARG A 10 17.36 -2.74 -21.61
CA ARG A 10 16.94 -2.17 -20.31
C ARG A 10 15.56 -1.53 -20.38
N THR A 11 15.26 -0.84 -21.48
CA THR A 11 13.98 -0.16 -21.70
C THR A 11 12.84 -1.18 -21.81
N ILE A 12 13.02 -2.23 -22.62
CA ILE A 12 12.04 -3.32 -22.79
C ILE A 12 11.73 -3.99 -21.44
N VAL A 13 12.76 -4.33 -20.66
CA VAL A 13 12.57 -4.95 -19.35
C VAL A 13 11.82 -4.03 -18.39
N ARG A 14 12.15 -2.73 -18.39
CA ARG A 14 11.49 -1.72 -17.53
C ARG A 14 10.02 -1.57 -17.87
N GLU A 15 9.68 -1.53 -19.16
CA GLU A 15 8.30 -1.44 -19.63
C GLU A 15 7.50 -2.71 -19.30
N GLY A 16 8.09 -3.90 -19.53
CA GLY A 16 7.46 -5.17 -19.17
C GLY A 16 7.12 -5.25 -17.69
N HIS A 17 8.05 -4.86 -16.80
CA HIS A 17 7.78 -4.80 -15.36
C HIS A 17 6.68 -3.78 -15.01
N ASN A 18 6.60 -2.66 -15.73
CA ASN A 18 5.56 -1.65 -15.50
C ASN A 18 4.18 -2.15 -15.92
N GLN A 19 4.09 -2.82 -17.07
CA GLN A 19 2.86 -3.44 -17.54
C GLN A 19 2.35 -4.53 -16.59
N GLU A 20 3.26 -5.37 -16.07
CA GLU A 20 2.90 -6.43 -15.13
C GLU A 20 2.35 -5.85 -13.80
N ARG A 21 2.93 -4.77 -13.27
CA ARG A 21 2.41 -4.10 -12.07
C ARG A 21 1.03 -3.49 -12.32
N GLU A 22 0.82 -2.88 -13.48
CA GLU A 22 -0.45 -2.31 -13.89
C GLU A 22 -1.55 -3.39 -13.97
N LYS A 23 -1.21 -4.53 -14.59
CA LYS A 23 -2.10 -5.70 -14.66
C LYS A 23 -2.46 -6.21 -13.26
N ARG A 24 -1.47 -6.42 -12.39
CA ARG A 24 -1.70 -6.88 -11.00
C ARG A 24 -2.59 -5.94 -10.22
N ARG A 25 -2.42 -4.63 -10.39
CA ARG A 25 -3.26 -3.60 -9.78
C ARG A 25 -4.71 -3.73 -10.25
N GLY A 26 -4.93 -3.86 -11.56
CA GLY A 26 -6.26 -4.11 -12.13
C GLY A 26 -6.89 -5.40 -11.63
N ASP A 27 -6.13 -6.49 -11.56
CA ASP A 27 -6.59 -7.78 -11.03
C ASP A 27 -6.96 -7.70 -9.55
N MET A 28 -6.18 -6.99 -8.73
CA MET A 28 -6.49 -6.75 -7.32
C MET A 28 -7.75 -5.91 -7.16
N TYR A 29 -7.90 -4.84 -7.96
CA TYR A 29 -9.11 -4.02 -7.96
C TYR A 29 -10.35 -4.85 -8.30
N ASN A 30 -10.25 -5.69 -9.34
CA ASN A 30 -11.33 -6.58 -9.75
C ASN A 30 -11.66 -7.63 -8.70
N LYS A 31 -10.65 -8.26 -8.07
CA LYS A 31 -10.85 -9.22 -6.98
C LYS A 31 -11.54 -8.58 -5.77
N SER A 32 -11.14 -7.36 -5.38
CA SER A 32 -11.81 -6.63 -4.31
C SER A 32 -13.28 -6.36 -4.61
N ARG A 33 -13.66 -6.16 -5.89
CA ARG A 33 -15.07 -6.06 -6.29
C ARG A 33 -15.84 -7.39 -6.17
N ILE A 34 -15.19 -8.53 -6.42
CA ILE A 34 -15.83 -9.86 -6.42
C ILE A 34 -15.97 -10.43 -5.00
N ILE A 35 -14.96 -10.24 -4.14
CA ILE A 35 -14.96 -10.77 -2.76
C ILE A 35 -15.98 -10.02 -1.89
N GLY A 36 -16.31 -8.77 -2.23
CA GLY A 36 -17.26 -7.91 -1.51
C GLY A 36 -18.75 -8.16 -1.79
N ASN A 37 -19.20 -9.42 -1.93
CA ASN A 37 -20.64 -9.76 -1.99
C ASN A 37 -21.40 -9.46 -0.68
N ASP A 38 -20.71 -8.93 0.34
CA ASP A 38 -21.32 -8.13 1.40
C ASP A 38 -20.82 -6.68 1.24
N ALA A 39 -21.73 -5.82 0.81
CA ALA A 39 -21.45 -4.51 0.23
C ALA A 39 -20.76 -3.54 1.19
N THR A 40 -19.42 -3.55 1.23
CA THR A 40 -18.64 -2.33 1.49
C THR A 40 -18.10 -1.80 0.16
N PHE A 41 -19.06 -1.43 -0.68
CA PHE A 41 -19.01 -0.38 -1.68
C PHE A 41 -17.70 0.42 -1.68
N VAL A 42 -16.78 0.15 -2.60
CA VAL A 42 -15.74 1.12 -2.96
C VAL A 42 -16.30 2.06 -4.04
N ASP A 43 -17.44 2.70 -3.78
CA ASP A 43 -18.02 3.68 -4.70
C ASP A 43 -17.41 5.06 -4.55
N LYS A 44 -16.73 5.26 -3.44
CA LYS A 44 -15.91 6.44 -3.28
C LYS A 44 -14.72 6.33 -4.23
N ILE A 45 -14.83 7.02 -5.36
CA ILE A 45 -13.70 7.39 -6.19
C ILE A 45 -12.88 8.40 -5.38
N PHE A 46 -11.61 8.08 -5.15
CA PHE A 46 -10.71 8.95 -4.41
C PHE A 46 -10.00 9.93 -5.36
N ASP A 47 -10.04 11.20 -5.00
CA ASP A 47 -9.30 12.26 -5.68
C ASP A 47 -8.07 12.72 -4.87
N GLU A 48 -7.31 13.66 -5.43
CA GLU A 48 -6.11 14.21 -4.78
C GLU A 48 -6.40 14.83 -3.39
N ASN A 49 -7.55 15.49 -3.25
CA ASN A 49 -7.92 16.19 -2.01
C ASN A 49 -8.32 15.20 -0.92
N ASP A 50 -8.97 14.10 -1.29
CA ASP A 50 -9.26 13.00 -0.40
C ASP A 50 -7.97 12.39 0.15
N ILE A 51 -6.95 12.17 -0.68
CA ILE A 51 -5.65 11.67 -0.21
C ILE A 51 -5.02 12.63 0.80
N LYS A 52 -5.02 13.94 0.51
CA LYS A 52 -4.50 14.96 1.43
C LYS A 52 -5.25 14.96 2.76
N ARG A 53 -6.58 14.85 2.73
CA ARG A 53 -7.44 14.78 3.92
C ARG A 53 -7.14 13.52 4.74
N LEU A 54 -7.09 12.36 4.10
CA LEU A 54 -6.79 11.08 4.74
C LEU A 54 -5.41 11.08 5.41
N VAL A 55 -4.38 11.63 4.77
CA VAL A 55 -3.05 11.75 5.37
C VAL A 55 -3.07 12.69 6.58
N LYS A 56 -3.79 13.81 6.50
CA LYS A 56 -3.96 14.73 7.63
C LYS A 56 -4.66 14.04 8.81
N GLU A 57 -5.74 13.32 8.56
CA GLU A 57 -6.49 12.56 9.57
C GLU A 57 -5.65 11.43 10.18
N MET A 58 -4.82 10.75 9.38
CA MET A 58 -3.93 9.71 9.85
C MET A 58 -2.93 10.23 10.89
N ARG A 59 -2.36 11.44 10.67
CA ARG A 59 -1.35 12.05 11.55
C ARG A 59 -1.88 12.55 12.87
N ARG A 60 -3.18 12.87 12.97
CA ARG A 60 -3.77 13.31 14.24
C ARG A 60 -3.63 12.22 15.30
N SER A 61 -3.44 12.56 16.56
CA SER A 61 -3.43 11.57 17.64
C SER A 61 -4.82 10.93 17.84
N SER A 62 -5.88 11.71 17.64
CA SER A 62 -7.28 11.28 17.72
C SER A 62 -7.85 10.83 16.37
N GLY A 63 -8.84 9.93 16.40
CA GLY A 63 -9.63 9.50 15.24
C GLY A 63 -9.55 8.00 14.93
N CYS A 64 -10.50 7.50 14.14
CA CYS A 64 -10.59 6.11 13.71
C CYS A 64 -9.51 5.78 12.65
N LYS A 65 -8.38 5.24 13.09
CA LYS A 65 -7.24 4.91 12.21
C LYS A 65 -7.53 3.77 11.24
N GLU A 66 -8.41 2.85 11.62
CA GLU A 66 -8.82 1.73 10.78
C GLU A 66 -9.55 2.22 9.53
N ALA A 67 -10.54 3.10 9.68
CA ALA A 67 -11.29 3.66 8.55
C ALA A 67 -10.39 4.46 7.59
N VAL A 68 -9.43 5.22 8.12
CA VAL A 68 -8.48 6.02 7.33
C VAL A 68 -7.54 5.11 6.53
N LEU A 69 -6.95 4.10 7.17
CA LEU A 69 -6.05 3.15 6.49
C LEU A 69 -6.82 2.29 5.47
N SER A 70 -8.05 1.89 5.79
CA SER A 70 -8.94 1.17 4.86
C SER A 70 -9.27 2.00 3.62
N SER A 71 -9.53 3.31 3.80
CA SER A 71 -9.76 4.22 2.68
C SER A 71 -8.50 4.38 1.82
N LEU A 72 -7.32 4.51 2.45
CA LEU A 72 -6.06 4.65 1.71
C LEU A 72 -5.67 3.41 0.93
N LYS A 73 -5.80 2.20 1.50
CA LYS A 73 -5.49 0.96 0.76
C LYS A 73 -6.35 0.86 -0.50
N ASN A 74 -7.63 1.24 -0.41
CA ASN A 74 -8.56 1.21 -1.53
C ASN A 74 -8.19 2.28 -2.58
N ALA A 75 -7.88 3.50 -2.13
CA ALA A 75 -7.46 4.58 -3.01
C ALA A 75 -6.19 4.26 -3.82
N PHE A 76 -5.24 3.53 -3.21
CA PHE A 76 -4.03 3.09 -3.90
C PHE A 76 -4.31 2.06 -4.99
N ILE A 77 -5.23 1.13 -4.78
CA ILE A 77 -5.57 0.13 -5.80
C ILE A 77 -6.30 0.81 -6.98
N GLN A 78 -7.19 1.78 -6.70
CA GLN A 78 -7.94 2.50 -7.73
C GLN A 78 -7.04 3.21 -8.74
N ASP A 79 -6.13 4.07 -8.27
CA ASP A 79 -5.31 4.90 -9.15
C ASP A 79 -3.88 5.06 -8.63
N ARG A 80 -2.90 4.91 -9.53
CA ARG A 80 -1.50 5.21 -9.28
C ARG A 80 -1.29 6.70 -8.99
N SER A 81 -2.12 7.59 -9.55
CA SER A 81 -2.07 9.03 -9.23
C SER A 81 -2.23 9.28 -7.73
N ASN A 82 -3.11 8.51 -7.06
CA ASN A 82 -3.32 8.58 -5.61
C ASN A 82 -2.07 8.18 -4.81
N MET A 83 -1.33 7.15 -5.26
CA MET A 83 -0.05 6.75 -4.66
C MET A 83 0.99 7.87 -4.80
N ILE A 84 1.09 8.47 -5.99
CA ILE A 84 2.03 9.56 -6.27
C ILE A 84 1.72 10.77 -5.39
N THR A 85 0.44 11.15 -5.30
CA THR A 85 -0.02 12.23 -4.41
C THR A 85 0.32 11.94 -2.96
N PHE A 86 0.04 10.73 -2.48
CA PHE A 86 0.37 10.33 -1.11
C PHE A 86 1.87 10.48 -0.82
N LEU A 87 2.73 10.02 -1.71
CA LEU A 87 4.19 10.09 -1.53
C LEU A 87 4.77 11.50 -1.62
N LYS A 88 4.09 12.43 -2.29
CA LYS A 88 4.48 13.86 -2.30
C LYS A 88 4.25 14.55 -0.96
N ILE A 89 3.36 14.02 -0.11
CA ILE A 89 3.05 14.63 1.19
C ILE A 89 4.13 14.25 2.21
N GLU A 90 4.93 15.23 2.63
CA GLU A 90 6.07 15.04 3.55
C GLU A 90 5.68 14.28 4.82
N GLY A 91 6.29 13.13 5.09
CA GLY A 91 6.04 12.32 6.29
C GLY A 91 4.84 11.36 6.19
N SER A 92 4.15 11.29 5.04
CA SER A 92 3.03 10.37 4.82
C SER A 92 3.44 8.91 4.98
N LEU A 93 4.57 8.56 4.38
CA LEU A 93 5.12 7.21 4.41
C LEU A 93 5.53 6.79 5.81
N HIS A 94 6.18 7.69 6.57
CA HIS A 94 6.51 7.46 7.97
C HIS A 94 5.25 7.25 8.82
N ALA A 95 4.18 8.01 8.56
CA ALA A 95 2.92 7.87 9.28
C ALA A 95 2.26 6.49 9.07
N VAL A 96 2.32 5.93 7.85
CA VAL A 96 1.82 4.57 7.56
C VAL A 96 2.75 3.51 8.12
N VAL A 97 4.05 3.59 7.85
CA VAL A 97 5.04 2.60 8.28
C VAL A 97 5.08 2.49 9.81
N GLY A 98 4.95 3.60 10.54
CA GLY A 98 4.87 3.59 12.00
C GLY A 98 3.67 2.81 12.54
N LYS A 99 2.62 2.58 11.74
CA LYS A 99 1.46 1.76 12.13
C LYS A 99 1.71 0.25 12.04
N LEU A 100 2.78 -0.18 11.37
CA LEU A 100 3.19 -1.59 11.39
C LEU A 100 3.54 -2.07 12.81
N MET A 101 3.95 -1.15 13.69
CA MET A 101 4.28 -1.46 15.08
C MET A 101 3.16 -1.09 16.06
N ASN A 102 1.93 -0.87 15.57
CA ASN A 102 0.80 -0.54 16.43
C ASN A 102 0.40 -1.74 17.30
N THR A 103 -0.17 -1.53 18.48
CA THR A 103 -0.63 -2.64 19.34
C THR A 103 -1.91 -3.31 18.84
N ASN A 104 -2.71 -2.61 18.02
CA ASN A 104 -3.91 -3.17 17.41
C ASN A 104 -3.56 -3.93 16.11
N PRO A 105 -3.80 -5.26 16.04
CA PRO A 105 -3.45 -6.09 14.88
C PRO A 105 -4.22 -5.72 13.60
N VAL A 106 -5.43 -5.16 13.71
CA VAL A 106 -6.21 -4.68 12.55
C VAL A 106 -5.51 -3.48 11.91
N ILE A 107 -4.99 -2.57 12.74
CA ILE A 107 -4.22 -1.41 12.27
C ILE A 107 -2.90 -1.87 11.62
N GLN A 108 -2.21 -2.85 12.20
CA GLN A 108 -0.99 -3.42 11.61
C GLN A 108 -1.27 -4.02 10.23
N LEU A 109 -2.33 -4.82 10.11
CA LEU A 109 -2.73 -5.45 8.85
C LEU A 109 -3.07 -4.40 7.79
N LEU A 110 -3.90 -3.41 8.10
CA LEU A 110 -4.28 -2.36 7.17
C LEU A 110 -3.06 -1.51 6.71
N ALA A 111 -2.11 -1.28 7.62
CA ALA A 111 -0.85 -0.61 7.27
C ALA A 111 0.02 -1.47 6.34
N ALA A 112 0.10 -2.78 6.58
CA ALA A 112 0.80 -3.71 5.71
C ALA A 112 0.15 -3.79 4.32
N GLU A 113 -1.18 -3.81 4.24
CA GLU A 113 -1.93 -3.73 2.98
C GLU A 113 -1.65 -2.43 2.23
N CYS A 114 -1.58 -1.28 2.93
CA CYS A 114 -1.17 -0.01 2.33
C CYS A 114 0.24 -0.11 1.72
N CYS A 115 1.21 -0.69 2.45
CA CYS A 115 2.56 -0.92 1.94
C CYS A 115 2.56 -1.85 0.72
N CYS A 116 1.78 -2.94 0.76
CA CYS A 116 1.65 -3.87 -0.36
C CYS A 116 1.11 -3.15 -1.61
N ASN A 117 0.05 -2.35 -1.47
CA ASN A 117 -0.54 -1.62 -2.58
C ASN A 117 0.42 -0.55 -3.13
N LEU A 118 1.14 0.16 -2.27
CA LEU A 118 2.18 1.11 -2.70
C LEU A 118 3.31 0.40 -3.49
N SER A 119 3.63 -0.86 -3.18
CA SER A 119 4.64 -1.63 -3.91
C SER A 119 4.22 -1.98 -5.36
N LEU A 120 2.96 -1.78 -5.72
CA LEU A 120 2.46 -1.89 -7.10
C LEU A 120 2.69 -0.63 -7.92
N GLY A 121 3.20 0.46 -7.31
CA GLY A 121 3.54 1.70 -7.99
C GLY A 121 4.75 1.58 -8.92
N ASP A 122 5.41 2.69 -9.22
CA ASP A 122 6.67 2.65 -9.99
C ASP A 122 7.90 2.34 -9.14
N ALA A 123 9.03 2.13 -9.84
CA ALA A 123 10.32 1.93 -9.21
C ALA A 123 10.66 3.03 -8.18
N LYS A 124 10.27 4.28 -8.42
CA LYS A 124 10.50 5.39 -7.48
C LYS A 124 9.67 5.20 -6.21
N THR A 125 8.38 4.90 -6.36
CA THR A 125 7.45 4.57 -5.26
C THR A 125 7.97 3.40 -4.45
N CYS A 126 8.34 2.30 -5.12
CA CYS A 126 8.87 1.10 -4.47
C CYS A 126 10.18 1.38 -3.74
N HIS A 127 11.08 2.17 -4.33
CA HIS A 127 12.35 2.52 -3.69
C HIS A 127 12.14 3.36 -2.42
N GLN A 128 11.27 4.37 -2.47
CA GLN A 128 10.91 5.18 -1.30
C GLN A 128 10.30 4.31 -0.20
N LEU A 129 9.34 3.45 -0.57
CA LEU A 129 8.71 2.50 0.35
C LEU A 129 9.75 1.57 0.98
N ALA A 130 10.60 0.92 0.19
CA ALA A 130 11.62 0.00 0.68
C ALA A 130 12.56 0.70 1.67
N LYS A 131 13.02 1.91 1.35
CA LYS A 131 13.92 2.68 2.22
C LYS A 131 13.29 2.96 3.60
N SER A 132 11.98 3.23 3.65
CA SER A 132 11.30 3.56 4.91
C SER A 132 10.76 2.35 5.66
N ALA A 133 10.28 1.32 4.96
CA ALA A 133 9.49 0.24 5.54
C ALA A 133 10.29 -1.05 5.82
N THR A 134 11.42 -1.29 5.14
CA THR A 134 12.10 -2.61 5.18
C THR A 134 12.40 -3.08 6.60
N ALA A 135 13.01 -2.24 7.44
CA ALA A 135 13.34 -2.62 8.82
C ALA A 135 12.09 -2.97 9.65
N TYR A 136 11.01 -2.21 9.48
CA TYR A 136 9.75 -2.44 10.18
C TYR A 136 9.05 -3.70 9.70
N LEU A 137 9.07 -3.99 8.39
CA LEU A 137 8.51 -5.21 7.81
C LEU A 137 9.30 -6.46 8.23
N VAL A 138 10.63 -6.37 8.29
CA VAL A 138 11.46 -7.47 8.80
C VAL A 138 11.18 -7.72 10.28
N ALA A 139 11.16 -6.67 11.10
CA ALA A 139 10.82 -6.78 12.53
C ALA A 139 9.40 -7.33 12.74
N SER A 140 8.45 -6.91 11.91
CA SER A 140 7.09 -7.43 11.85
C SER A 140 7.07 -8.95 11.61
N LEU A 141 7.82 -9.45 10.61
CA LEU A 141 7.91 -10.88 10.33
C LEU A 141 8.60 -11.69 11.44
N GLN A 142 9.58 -11.08 12.12
CA GLN A 142 10.32 -11.71 13.22
C GLN A 142 9.53 -11.75 14.53
N GLY A 143 8.72 -10.73 14.81
CA GLY A 143 8.02 -10.56 16.09
C GLY A 143 6.52 -10.91 16.10
N MET A 144 5.82 -10.90 14.96
CA MET A 144 4.35 -10.96 14.92
C MET A 144 3.74 -12.36 14.71
N ASN A 145 4.54 -13.42 14.75
CA ASN A 145 4.04 -14.80 14.63
C ASN A 145 3.26 -15.31 15.86
N TYR A 146 3.27 -14.63 17.01
CA TYR A 146 2.49 -15.08 18.16
C TYR A 146 1.03 -14.59 18.18
N ASN A 147 0.73 -13.35 17.76
CA ASN A 147 -0.64 -12.81 17.83
C ASN A 147 -1.53 -13.21 16.64
N LEU A 148 -0.95 -13.64 15.51
CA LEU A 148 -1.71 -14.20 14.38
C LEU A 148 -1.99 -15.70 14.54
N MET A 149 -1.25 -16.42 15.40
CA MET A 149 -1.45 -17.85 15.65
C MET A 149 -2.62 -18.14 16.60
N VAL A 150 -3.00 -17.17 17.45
CA VAL A 150 -4.05 -17.37 18.49
C VAL A 150 -5.48 -17.39 17.92
N ARG A 151 -5.70 -17.09 16.63
CA ARG A 151 -7.03 -17.21 15.99
C ARG A 151 -7.26 -18.53 15.25
N THR A 152 -6.58 -19.60 15.66
CA THR A 152 -6.92 -20.99 15.27
C THR A 152 -7.06 -21.95 16.46
N GLY A 153 -7.23 -21.43 17.67
CA GLY A 153 -7.66 -22.22 18.82
C GLY A 153 -9.18 -22.33 18.87
N VAL A 154 -9.74 -23.35 18.22
CA VAL A 154 -11.09 -23.84 18.54
C VAL A 154 -10.93 -24.82 19.70
N PHE A 155 -11.67 -24.56 20.79
CA PHE A 155 -11.83 -25.44 21.95
C PHE A 155 -12.44 -26.79 21.57
#